data_AF-A0A4Y9KSC1-F1
#
_entry.id   AF-A0A4Y9KSC1-F1
#
_cell.length_a   1.000
_cell.length_b   1.000
_cell.length_c   1.000
_cell.angle_alpha   90.00
_cell.angle_beta   90.00
_cell.angle_gamma   90.00
#
_symmetry.space_group_name_H-M   'P 1'
#
loop_
_entity.id
_entity.type
_entity.pdbx_description
1 polymer ?
#
loop_
_entity_poly.entity_id
_entity_poly.type
_entity_poly.pdbx_seq_one_letter_code
_entity_poly.pdbx_strand_id
1 'polypeptide(L)'
;AATAGDGTTALTGAITLIATNGTTATGLASNAQPADGDTLTVNGKTITFRSGSAPASSAVASGSGVSGNLVTDGNGNTTVYLGTAGTPAATVSDLLTAVDLASGVKTVSISAGAATIATSFNQTASSVGGGAVTLKSSTGADLSVTGKADLLKSLGLTTSVGGGNATVSVNRTTSAASLGATIADGSTLNVDGHVITFKNAPIPGSTGAPSVPSGYGASGNVLTDGAGNSTVYLQGGTINDVLKAIDLATGVQTATVNANGTATLATATGQTNSSINASGQLKLSTGVNADLSVTGTGNALNALGLAGNTGTATA
;
A
#
# COMPACT_ATOMS: atom_id res chain seq x y z
N ALA A 1 -8.58 23.40 -12.46
CA ALA A 1 -9.39 22.18 -12.23
C ALA A 1 -9.47 21.40 -13.54
N ALA A 2 -9.47 20.08 -13.47
CA ALA A 2 -9.81 19.22 -14.59
C ALA A 2 -11.33 19.23 -14.84
N THR A 3 -11.70 18.99 -16.09
CA THR A 3 -13.08 19.05 -16.58
C THR A 3 -13.45 17.79 -17.37
N ALA A 4 -14.75 17.61 -17.56
CA ALA A 4 -15.33 16.62 -18.47
C ALA A 4 -14.98 16.93 -19.94
N GLY A 5 -15.40 16.06 -20.85
CA GLY A 5 -15.19 16.21 -22.28
C GLY A 5 -15.82 17.46 -22.90
N ASP A 6 -16.84 18.04 -22.26
CA ASP A 6 -17.42 19.33 -22.67
C ASP A 6 -16.52 20.54 -22.35
N GLY A 7 -15.40 20.33 -21.66
CA GLY A 7 -14.43 21.36 -21.28
C GLY A 7 -14.89 22.30 -20.16
N THR A 8 -16.11 22.16 -19.63
CA THR A 8 -16.70 23.11 -18.68
C THR A 8 -17.19 22.46 -17.39
N THR A 9 -17.73 21.25 -17.47
CA THR A 9 -18.20 20.50 -16.30
C THR A 9 -17.00 20.06 -15.48
N ALA A 10 -16.98 20.38 -14.18
CA ALA A 10 -15.88 19.98 -13.30
C ALA A 10 -15.79 18.46 -13.19
N LEU A 11 -14.56 17.94 -13.13
CA LEU A 11 -14.34 16.50 -12.92
C LEU A 11 -14.97 16.06 -11.59
N THR A 12 -15.72 14.95 -11.63
CA THR A 12 -16.26 14.28 -10.45
C THR A 12 -15.99 12.78 -10.54
N GLY A 13 -16.16 12.08 -9.42
CA GLY A 13 -16.04 10.60 -9.40
C GLY A 13 -17.06 9.88 -10.29
N ALA A 14 -18.18 10.52 -10.63
CA ALA A 14 -19.24 9.94 -11.46
C ALA A 14 -18.98 10.07 -12.97
N ILE A 15 -17.98 10.86 -13.38
CA ILE A 15 -17.63 10.97 -14.80
C ILE A 15 -17.17 9.60 -15.30
N THR A 16 -17.73 9.19 -16.43
CA THR A 16 -17.39 7.94 -17.10
C THR A 16 -16.04 8.05 -17.80
N LEU A 17 -15.27 6.96 -17.80
CA LEU A 17 -13.93 6.96 -18.40
C LEU A 17 -13.99 7.05 -19.92
N ILE A 18 -15.08 6.56 -20.53
CA ILE A 18 -15.35 6.67 -21.96
C ILE A 18 -16.70 7.33 -22.22
N ALA A 19 -16.88 7.94 -23.38
CA ALA A 19 -18.15 8.50 -23.82
C ALA A 19 -18.19 8.63 -25.34
N THR A 20 -19.38 8.57 -25.92
CA THR A 20 -19.59 8.81 -27.35
C THR A 20 -19.03 10.18 -27.74
N ASN A 21 -18.09 10.18 -28.70
CA ASN A 21 -17.37 11.35 -29.23
C ASN A 21 -16.50 12.14 -28.23
N GLY A 22 -16.56 11.86 -26.92
CA GLY A 22 -15.72 12.48 -25.89
C GLY A 22 -15.89 13.98 -25.70
N THR A 23 -17.04 14.53 -26.07
CA THR A 23 -17.39 15.95 -25.91
C THR A 23 -18.49 16.19 -24.86
N THR A 24 -18.91 15.14 -24.17
CA THR A 24 -20.05 15.17 -23.24
C THR A 24 -19.62 15.58 -21.82
N ALA A 25 -20.52 16.23 -21.09
CA ALA A 25 -20.38 16.55 -19.66
C ALA A 25 -20.21 15.31 -18.74
N THR A 26 -20.57 14.12 -19.24
CA THR A 26 -20.64 12.88 -18.45
C THR A 26 -19.45 11.97 -18.63
N GLY A 27 -18.50 12.30 -19.52
CA GLY A 27 -17.35 11.46 -19.85
C GLY A 27 -16.06 12.25 -19.99
N LEU A 28 -14.91 11.57 -20.00
CA LEU A 28 -13.62 12.20 -20.27
C LEU A 28 -13.51 12.70 -21.72
N ALA A 29 -12.64 13.68 -21.93
CA ALA A 29 -12.30 14.22 -23.24
C ALA A 29 -11.73 13.14 -24.18
N SER A 30 -12.03 13.21 -25.48
CA SER A 30 -11.79 12.10 -26.44
C SER A 30 -10.35 11.58 -26.47
N ASN A 31 -9.35 12.47 -26.39
CA ASN A 31 -7.93 12.08 -26.39
C ASN A 31 -7.47 11.47 -25.06
N ALA A 32 -8.22 11.68 -23.99
CA ALA A 32 -7.93 11.17 -22.66
C ALA A 32 -8.66 9.87 -22.32
N GLN A 33 -9.62 9.45 -23.14
CA GLN A 33 -10.36 8.20 -22.93
C GLN A 33 -9.41 7.01 -23.11
N PRO A 34 -9.34 6.08 -22.15
CA PRO A 34 -8.56 4.85 -22.31
C PRO A 34 -9.20 3.95 -23.37
N ALA A 35 -8.36 3.32 -24.18
CA ALA A 35 -8.76 2.32 -25.15
C ALA A 35 -8.71 0.90 -24.53
N ASP A 36 -9.30 -0.07 -25.25
CA ASP A 36 -9.15 -1.48 -24.90
C ASP A 36 -7.68 -1.91 -24.91
N GLY A 37 -7.24 -2.54 -23.83
CA GLY A 37 -5.86 -3.00 -23.66
C GLY A 37 -4.89 -1.92 -23.17
N ASP A 38 -5.31 -0.66 -23.03
CA ASP A 38 -4.49 0.36 -22.38
C ASP A 38 -4.21 -0.03 -20.92
N THR A 39 -3.09 0.46 -20.40
CA THR A 39 -2.68 0.19 -19.02
C THR A 39 -2.28 1.46 -18.28
N LEU A 40 -2.56 1.46 -16.98
CA LEU A 40 -2.03 2.40 -16.00
C LEU A 40 -1.24 1.59 -14.97
N THR A 41 0.03 1.92 -14.76
CA THR A 41 0.86 1.28 -13.74
C THR A 41 0.88 2.14 -12.48
N VAL A 42 0.57 1.54 -11.34
CA VAL A 42 0.58 2.20 -10.02
C VAL A 42 1.43 1.37 -9.08
N ASN A 43 2.52 1.92 -8.55
CA ASN A 43 3.44 1.24 -7.62
C ASN A 43 3.89 -0.15 -8.11
N GLY A 44 4.11 -0.29 -9.43
CA GLY A 44 4.49 -1.56 -10.06
C GLY A 44 3.34 -2.55 -10.27
N LYS A 45 2.11 -2.22 -9.88
CA LYS A 45 0.89 -2.98 -10.19
C LYS A 45 0.24 -2.45 -11.47
N THR A 46 -0.44 -3.31 -12.18
CA THR A 46 -1.06 -2.97 -13.47
C THR A 46 -2.57 -2.85 -13.33
N ILE A 47 -3.09 -1.72 -13.80
CA ILE A 47 -4.50 -1.51 -14.08
C ILE A 47 -4.68 -1.62 -15.59
N THR A 48 -5.51 -2.54 -16.04
CA THR A 48 -5.82 -2.76 -17.46
C THR A 48 -7.21 -2.24 -17.77
N PHE A 49 -7.36 -1.49 -18.87
CA PHE A 49 -8.66 -1.07 -19.34
C PHE A 49 -9.20 -2.08 -20.36
N ARG A 50 -10.46 -2.48 -20.20
CA ARG A 50 -11.11 -3.47 -21.06
C ARG A 50 -12.46 -2.94 -21.52
N SER A 51 -12.73 -3.02 -22.81
CA SER A 51 -14.03 -2.72 -23.40
C SER A 51 -15.06 -3.80 -23.05
N GLY A 52 -16.33 -3.41 -23.02
CA GLY A 52 -17.45 -4.28 -22.63
C GLY A 52 -17.73 -4.30 -21.13
N SER A 53 -18.64 -5.18 -20.74
CA SER A 53 -19.11 -5.32 -19.35
C SER A 53 -18.18 -6.22 -18.52
N ALA A 54 -18.09 -5.94 -17.23
CA ALA A 54 -17.41 -6.84 -16.30
C ALA A 54 -18.08 -8.23 -16.28
N PRO A 55 -17.31 -9.33 -16.16
CA PRO A 55 -17.86 -10.67 -16.01
C PRO A 55 -18.72 -10.80 -14.74
N ALA A 56 -19.66 -11.73 -14.76
CA ALA A 56 -20.33 -12.17 -13.53
C ALA A 56 -19.33 -12.86 -12.58
N SER A 57 -19.62 -12.87 -11.27
CA SER A 57 -18.74 -13.51 -10.27
C SER A 57 -18.51 -15.01 -10.53
N SER A 58 -19.45 -15.71 -11.17
CA SER A 58 -19.28 -17.10 -11.57
C SER A 58 -18.37 -17.31 -12.79
N ALA A 59 -17.96 -16.23 -13.47
CA ALA A 59 -17.21 -16.26 -14.73
C ALA A 59 -15.82 -15.60 -14.62
N VAL A 60 -15.42 -15.10 -13.45
CA VAL A 60 -14.05 -14.63 -13.22
C VAL A 60 -13.11 -15.83 -13.02
N ALA A 61 -11.84 -15.65 -13.40
CA ALA A 61 -10.81 -16.67 -13.21
C ALA A 61 -10.59 -16.96 -11.71
N SER A 62 -10.18 -18.19 -11.39
CA SER A 62 -9.82 -18.56 -10.01
C SER A 62 -8.75 -17.62 -9.45
N GLY A 63 -8.92 -17.20 -8.19
CA GLY A 63 -8.05 -16.21 -7.54
C GLY A 63 -8.40 -14.75 -7.86
N SER A 64 -9.32 -14.48 -8.79
CA SER A 64 -9.83 -13.14 -9.06
C SER A 64 -11.24 -12.93 -8.51
N GLY A 65 -11.62 -11.68 -8.29
CA GLY A 65 -12.95 -11.30 -7.86
C GLY A 65 -13.47 -10.06 -8.59
N VAL A 66 -14.78 -10.03 -8.87
CA VAL A 66 -15.46 -8.87 -9.45
C VAL A 66 -16.13 -8.01 -8.37
N SER A 67 -16.02 -6.69 -8.51
CA SER A 67 -16.75 -5.68 -7.72
C SER A 67 -17.17 -4.55 -8.65
N GLY A 68 -18.45 -4.48 -9.01
CA GLY A 68 -18.95 -3.51 -9.98
C GLY A 68 -18.24 -3.66 -11.33
N ASN A 69 -17.56 -2.60 -11.78
CA ASN A 69 -16.83 -2.57 -13.06
C ASN A 69 -15.37 -3.07 -12.95
N LEU A 70 -14.97 -3.59 -11.79
CA LEU A 70 -13.58 -3.96 -11.50
C LEU A 70 -13.45 -5.47 -11.36
N VAL A 71 -12.43 -6.05 -11.98
CA VAL A 71 -11.96 -7.41 -11.67
C VAL A 71 -10.54 -7.31 -11.11
N THR A 72 -10.31 -7.80 -9.90
CA THR A 72 -9.01 -7.72 -9.24
C THR A 72 -8.50 -9.10 -8.86
N ASP A 73 -7.18 -9.27 -8.88
CA ASP A 73 -6.48 -10.51 -8.53
C ASP A 73 -6.21 -10.67 -7.02
N GLY A 74 -6.63 -9.71 -6.20
CA GLY A 74 -6.31 -9.72 -4.77
C GLY A 74 -4.98 -9.09 -4.39
N ASN A 75 -4.11 -8.81 -5.37
CA ASN A 75 -2.74 -8.38 -5.16
C ASN A 75 -2.42 -7.01 -5.80
N GLY A 76 -3.47 -6.25 -6.10
CA GLY A 76 -3.41 -4.88 -6.58
C GLY A 76 -3.49 -4.74 -8.11
N ASN A 77 -3.38 -5.83 -8.88
CA ASN A 77 -3.66 -5.75 -10.30
C ASN A 77 -5.18 -5.75 -10.50
N THR A 78 -5.65 -4.90 -11.41
CA THR A 78 -7.10 -4.70 -11.61
C THR A 78 -7.41 -4.49 -13.09
N THR A 79 -8.47 -5.11 -13.59
CA THR A 79 -9.07 -4.77 -14.88
C THR A 79 -10.28 -3.87 -14.65
N VAL A 80 -10.31 -2.71 -15.29
CA VAL A 80 -11.44 -1.77 -15.29
C VAL A 80 -12.22 -1.94 -16.59
N TYR A 81 -13.48 -2.37 -16.46
CA TYR A 81 -14.38 -2.62 -17.59
C TYR A 81 -15.15 -1.36 -17.97
N LEU A 82 -14.80 -0.80 -19.13
CA LEU A 82 -15.24 0.50 -19.59
C LEU A 82 -16.72 0.54 -20.02
N GLY A 83 -17.32 -0.60 -20.33
CA GLY A 83 -18.58 -0.66 -21.07
C GLY A 83 -18.35 -0.40 -22.56
N THR A 84 -19.33 0.24 -23.21
CA THR A 84 -19.21 0.67 -24.61
C THR A 84 -19.39 2.18 -24.71
N ALA A 85 -19.00 2.83 -25.81
CA ALA A 85 -19.19 4.27 -25.96
C ALA A 85 -20.68 4.69 -25.87
N GLY A 86 -21.60 3.81 -26.32
CA GLY A 86 -23.04 4.02 -26.25
C GLY A 86 -23.65 3.69 -24.88
N THR A 87 -22.98 2.83 -24.11
CA THR A 87 -23.36 2.48 -22.72
C THR A 87 -22.12 2.47 -21.82
N PRO A 88 -21.51 3.64 -21.52
CA PRO A 88 -20.35 3.69 -20.65
C PRO A 88 -20.67 3.15 -19.26
N ALA A 89 -19.73 2.40 -18.67
CA ALA A 89 -19.93 1.77 -17.37
C ALA A 89 -18.94 2.28 -16.33
N ALA A 90 -17.63 2.11 -16.57
CA ALA A 90 -16.62 2.53 -15.61
C ALA A 90 -16.55 4.04 -15.45
N THR A 91 -16.36 4.46 -14.21
CA THR A 91 -16.26 5.84 -13.78
C THR A 91 -14.86 6.18 -13.25
N VAL A 92 -14.60 7.47 -13.04
CA VAL A 92 -13.39 7.93 -12.35
C VAL A 92 -13.31 7.30 -10.95
N SER A 93 -14.42 7.13 -10.23
CA SER A 93 -14.44 6.43 -8.93
C SER A 93 -13.99 4.97 -9.03
N ASP A 94 -14.36 4.26 -10.10
CA ASP A 94 -13.88 2.90 -10.35
C ASP A 94 -12.36 2.89 -10.56
N LEU A 95 -11.84 3.83 -11.36
CA LEU A 95 -10.40 3.99 -11.56
C LEU A 95 -9.68 4.32 -10.26
N LEU A 96 -10.19 5.24 -9.44
CA LEU A 96 -9.59 5.59 -8.15
C LEU A 96 -9.59 4.39 -7.19
N THR A 97 -10.62 3.56 -7.22
CA THR A 97 -10.65 2.32 -6.44
C THR A 97 -9.58 1.33 -6.92
N ALA A 98 -9.37 1.20 -8.23
CA ALA A 98 -8.29 0.39 -8.78
C ALA A 98 -6.89 0.93 -8.41
N VAL A 99 -6.71 2.26 -8.44
CA VAL A 99 -5.48 2.94 -8.00
C VAL A 99 -5.23 2.69 -6.51
N ASP A 100 -6.26 2.77 -5.67
CA ASP A 100 -6.16 2.53 -4.24
C ASP A 100 -5.85 1.06 -3.90
N LEU A 101 -6.38 0.10 -4.67
CA LEU A 101 -6.00 -1.32 -4.54
C LEU A 101 -4.52 -1.53 -4.91
N ALA A 102 -4.08 -0.92 -6.01
CA ALA A 102 -2.70 -1.02 -6.47
C ALA A 102 -1.70 -0.33 -5.51
N SER A 103 -2.09 0.80 -4.91
CA SER A 103 -1.25 1.55 -3.97
C SER A 103 -1.29 1.02 -2.53
N GLY A 104 -2.18 0.05 -2.25
CA GLY A 104 -2.37 -0.59 -0.94
C GLY A 104 -3.25 0.20 0.03
N VAL A 105 -3.83 1.32 -0.41
CA VAL A 105 -4.80 2.12 0.36
C VAL A 105 -6.10 1.35 0.61
N LYS A 106 -6.50 0.52 -0.35
CA LYS A 106 -7.60 -0.43 -0.24
C LYS A 106 -7.08 -1.85 -0.30
N THR A 107 -7.82 -2.75 0.33
CA THR A 107 -7.63 -4.20 0.24
C THR A 107 -8.89 -4.85 -0.31
N VAL A 108 -8.77 -6.14 -0.62
CA VAL A 108 -9.86 -6.94 -1.13
C VAL A 108 -9.88 -8.32 -0.47
N SER A 109 -11.07 -8.80 -0.14
CA SER A 109 -11.31 -10.21 0.13
C SER A 109 -12.14 -10.81 -1.01
N ILE A 110 -11.73 -11.97 -1.49
CA ILE A 110 -12.39 -12.66 -2.61
C ILE A 110 -13.08 -13.91 -2.08
N SER A 111 -14.38 -14.03 -2.34
CA SER A 111 -15.17 -15.20 -2.00
C SER A 111 -16.13 -15.53 -3.13
N ALA A 112 -16.10 -16.76 -3.62
CA ALA A 112 -16.92 -17.24 -4.75
C ALA A 112 -16.91 -16.29 -5.97
N GLY A 113 -15.74 -15.73 -6.30
CA GLY A 113 -15.54 -14.81 -7.41
C GLY A 113 -16.09 -13.39 -7.21
N ALA A 114 -16.65 -13.07 -6.03
CA ALA A 114 -17.00 -11.70 -5.65
C ALA A 114 -15.84 -11.07 -4.86
N ALA A 115 -15.46 -9.85 -5.24
CA ALA A 115 -14.49 -9.04 -4.52
C ALA A 115 -15.22 -8.10 -3.55
N THR A 116 -14.88 -8.16 -2.27
CA THR A 116 -15.29 -7.17 -1.27
C THR A 116 -14.12 -6.24 -1.01
N ILE A 117 -14.25 -4.98 -1.45
CA ILE A 117 -13.19 -3.98 -1.34
C ILE A 117 -13.41 -3.13 -0.09
N ALA A 118 -12.37 -2.96 0.71
CA ALA A 118 -12.39 -2.14 1.92
C ALA A 118 -11.21 -1.17 1.93
N THR A 119 -11.38 -0.02 2.58
CA THR A 119 -10.23 0.85 2.90
C THR A 119 -9.43 0.20 4.01
N SER A 120 -8.11 0.08 3.82
CA SER A 120 -7.19 -0.45 4.82
C SER A 120 -7.27 0.39 6.10
N PHE A 121 -7.05 -0.25 7.25
CA PHE A 121 -7.01 0.43 8.54
C PHE A 121 -6.05 1.64 8.53
N ASN A 122 -6.50 2.78 9.08
CA ASN A 122 -5.78 4.06 9.11
C ASN A 122 -5.36 4.63 7.74
N GLN A 123 -5.95 4.16 6.65
CA GLN A 123 -5.71 4.72 5.33
C GLN A 123 -6.85 5.66 4.90
N THR A 124 -6.52 6.59 4.01
CA THR A 124 -7.49 7.49 3.37
C THR A 124 -7.55 7.18 1.88
N ALA A 125 -8.75 6.92 1.36
CA ALA A 125 -8.98 6.64 -0.04
C ALA A 125 -8.65 7.85 -0.94
N SER A 126 -8.27 7.58 -2.19
CA SER A 126 -8.19 8.60 -3.24
C SER A 126 -9.58 9.18 -3.51
N SER A 127 -9.63 10.45 -3.91
CA SER A 127 -10.91 11.18 -4.07
C SER A 127 -10.86 12.20 -5.19
N VAL A 128 -12.03 12.65 -5.64
CA VAL A 128 -12.17 13.82 -6.52
C VAL A 128 -12.79 14.97 -5.73
N GLY A 129 -12.15 16.14 -5.73
CA GLY A 129 -12.64 17.34 -5.06
C GLY A 129 -12.23 18.61 -5.80
N GLY A 130 -13.13 19.58 -5.92
CA GLY A 130 -12.84 20.85 -6.63
C GLY A 130 -12.44 20.69 -8.10
N GLY A 131 -12.88 19.61 -8.76
CA GLY A 131 -12.46 19.24 -10.11
C GLY A 131 -11.03 18.74 -10.20
N ALA A 132 -10.43 18.24 -9.12
CA ALA A 132 -9.10 17.63 -9.14
C ALA A 132 -9.13 16.27 -8.46
N VAL A 133 -8.40 15.31 -9.02
CA VAL A 133 -8.11 14.04 -8.36
C VAL A 133 -7.02 14.27 -7.31
N THR A 134 -7.24 13.77 -6.10
CA THR A 134 -6.20 13.57 -5.10
C THR A 134 -5.96 12.08 -4.98
N LEU A 135 -4.76 11.66 -5.38
CA LEU A 135 -4.32 10.28 -5.21
C LEU A 135 -3.68 10.08 -3.84
N LYS A 136 -3.89 8.90 -3.27
CA LYS A 136 -3.30 8.44 -2.02
C LYS A 136 -2.53 7.15 -2.26
N SER A 137 -1.45 6.97 -1.50
CA SER A 137 -0.75 5.69 -1.37
C SER A 137 -0.88 5.19 0.07
N SER A 138 -0.59 3.90 0.26
CA SER A 138 -0.41 3.35 1.59
C SER A 138 0.66 4.14 2.36
N THR A 139 0.53 4.26 3.69
CA THR A 139 1.55 4.94 4.50
C THR A 139 2.91 4.22 4.46
N GLY A 140 2.93 2.95 4.03
CA GLY A 140 4.14 2.15 3.85
C GLY A 140 4.77 2.19 2.44
N ALA A 141 4.21 2.92 1.46
CA ALA A 141 4.81 3.04 0.13
C ALA A 141 4.77 4.46 -0.45
N ASP A 142 5.73 4.74 -1.33
CA ASP A 142 5.68 5.89 -2.24
C ASP A 142 4.47 5.76 -3.18
N LEU A 143 4.07 6.84 -3.83
CA LEU A 143 3.14 6.81 -4.96
C LEU A 143 3.93 6.99 -6.25
N SER A 144 3.77 6.10 -7.22
CA SER A 144 4.23 6.29 -8.59
C SER A 144 3.17 5.80 -9.55
N VAL A 145 2.73 6.69 -10.44
CA VAL A 145 1.66 6.43 -11.41
C VAL A 145 2.18 6.72 -12.79
N THR A 146 2.17 5.71 -13.66
CA THR A 146 2.62 5.80 -15.05
C THR A 146 1.51 5.38 -16.00
N GLY A 147 1.14 6.25 -16.93
CA GLY A 147 0.13 5.96 -17.96
C GLY A 147 0.14 7.03 -19.03
N LYS A 148 -0.78 6.96 -19.99
CA LYS A 148 -0.87 7.97 -21.06
C LYS A 148 -1.01 9.38 -20.49
N ALA A 149 -0.22 10.31 -21.02
CA ALA A 149 -0.16 11.69 -20.53
C ALA A 149 -1.52 12.38 -20.61
N ASP A 150 -2.28 12.17 -21.70
CA ASP A 150 -3.62 12.74 -21.86
C ASP A 150 -4.62 12.25 -20.80
N LEU A 151 -4.57 10.97 -20.42
CA LEU A 151 -5.40 10.44 -19.31
C LEU A 151 -4.99 11.07 -17.97
N LEU A 152 -3.69 11.13 -17.67
CA LEU A 152 -3.23 11.74 -16.42
C LEU A 152 -3.55 13.25 -16.37
N LYS A 153 -3.52 13.93 -17.52
CA LYS A 153 -3.90 15.33 -17.66
C LYS A 153 -5.39 15.53 -17.41
N SER A 154 -6.26 14.66 -17.94
CA SER A 154 -7.71 14.76 -17.72
C SER A 154 -8.11 14.46 -16.27
N LEU A 155 -7.28 13.73 -15.53
CA LEU A 155 -7.42 13.55 -14.08
C LEU A 155 -6.85 14.73 -13.27
N GLY A 156 -6.16 15.68 -13.93
CA GLY A 156 -5.55 16.84 -13.31
C GLY A 156 -4.21 16.55 -12.61
N LEU A 157 -3.56 15.41 -12.91
CA LEU A 157 -2.36 14.94 -12.22
C LEU A 157 -1.05 15.42 -12.87
N THR A 158 -1.10 15.79 -14.15
CA THR A 158 0.06 16.30 -14.89
C THR A 158 -0.36 17.44 -15.83
N THR A 159 0.63 18.18 -16.33
CA THR A 159 0.47 19.14 -17.43
C THR A 159 0.92 18.58 -18.78
N SER A 160 1.58 17.42 -18.80
CA SER A 160 1.99 16.72 -20.02
C SER A 160 0.79 16.35 -20.91
N VAL A 161 1.00 16.31 -22.22
CA VAL A 161 -0.01 15.96 -23.23
C VAL A 161 0.54 14.98 -24.25
N GLY A 162 -0.34 14.28 -24.96
CA GLY A 162 -0.04 13.30 -26.00
C GLY A 162 -0.30 11.86 -25.58
N GLY A 163 -0.23 10.96 -26.57
CA GLY A 163 -0.49 9.53 -26.39
C GLY A 163 0.63 8.72 -25.73
N GLY A 164 1.80 9.34 -25.49
CA GLY A 164 2.92 8.72 -24.78
C GLY A 164 2.71 8.68 -23.27
N ASN A 165 3.55 7.91 -22.56
CA ASN A 165 3.44 7.80 -21.11
C ASN A 165 4.03 9.01 -20.38
N ALA A 166 3.38 9.42 -19.30
CA ALA A 166 3.92 10.31 -18.28
C ALA A 166 3.96 9.57 -16.93
N THR A 167 4.87 9.99 -16.05
CA THR A 167 4.97 9.47 -14.67
C THR A 167 4.76 10.60 -13.68
N VAL A 168 3.90 10.37 -12.68
CA VAL A 168 3.72 11.25 -11.52
C VAL A 168 4.12 10.46 -10.28
N SER A 169 5.03 11.02 -9.48
CA SER A 169 5.53 10.36 -8.28
C SER A 169 5.48 11.27 -7.07
N VAL A 170 5.17 10.69 -5.91
CA VAL A 170 5.25 11.32 -4.59
C VAL A 170 5.95 10.34 -3.66
N ASN A 171 7.14 10.71 -3.17
CA ASN A 171 7.86 9.90 -2.20
C ASN A 171 7.24 10.04 -0.80
N ARG A 172 7.37 8.99 0.01
CA ARG A 172 7.09 9.09 1.45
C ARG A 172 8.00 10.13 2.09
N THR A 173 7.44 10.82 3.08
CA THR A 173 8.18 11.74 3.93
C THR A 173 8.31 11.18 5.33
N THR A 174 9.44 11.44 5.96
CA THR A 174 9.70 11.11 7.36
C THR A 174 9.22 12.25 8.27
N SER A 175 8.85 11.91 9.51
CA SER A 175 8.62 12.92 10.54
C SER A 175 9.91 13.14 11.36
N ALA A 176 9.97 14.25 12.08
CA ALA A 176 11.11 14.56 12.96
C ALA A 176 11.35 13.51 14.08
N ALA A 177 10.37 12.64 14.34
CA ALA A 177 10.47 11.55 15.32
C ALA A 177 10.94 10.21 14.72
N SER A 178 11.53 10.22 13.52
CA SER A 178 12.03 9.02 12.82
C SER A 178 13.51 9.13 12.47
N LEU A 179 14.15 8.01 12.09
CA LEU A 179 15.59 7.92 11.78
C LEU A 179 15.99 8.52 10.41
N GLY A 180 15.16 9.39 9.84
CA GLY A 180 15.48 10.13 8.61
C GLY A 180 15.33 9.33 7.30
N ALA A 181 15.27 8.00 7.36
CA ALA A 181 15.03 7.13 6.21
C ALA A 181 13.82 6.19 6.46
N THR A 182 13.18 5.77 5.37
CA THR A 182 12.04 4.84 5.43
C THR A 182 12.49 3.41 5.11
N ILE A 183 11.86 2.43 5.77
CA ILE A 183 12.08 1.01 5.45
C ILE A 183 11.19 0.63 4.27
N ALA A 184 11.74 -0.16 3.33
CA ALA A 184 11.04 -0.65 2.15
C ALA A 184 10.34 -1.99 2.42
N ASP A 185 9.23 -2.23 1.74
CA ASP A 185 8.53 -3.53 1.74
C ASP A 185 9.49 -4.67 1.37
N GLY A 186 9.38 -5.80 2.06
CA GLY A 186 10.19 -6.99 1.82
C GLY A 186 11.61 -6.92 2.38
N SER A 187 12.04 -5.80 2.97
CA SER A 187 13.29 -5.76 3.72
C SER A 187 13.22 -6.69 4.93
N THR A 188 14.36 -7.18 5.39
CA THR A 188 14.45 -8.01 6.59
C THR A 188 15.60 -7.56 7.48
N LEU A 189 15.47 -7.80 8.78
CA LEU A 189 16.57 -7.83 9.74
C LEU A 189 16.63 -9.23 10.34
N ASN A 190 17.83 -9.75 10.52
CA ASN A 190 18.08 -10.89 11.37
C ASN A 190 18.80 -10.38 12.61
N VAL A 191 18.14 -10.50 13.76
CA VAL A 191 18.60 -10.03 15.06
C VAL A 191 18.75 -11.25 15.97
N ASP A 192 19.97 -11.54 16.40
CA ASP A 192 20.30 -12.67 17.28
C ASP A 192 19.70 -14.02 16.82
N GLY A 193 19.64 -14.22 15.50
CA GLY A 193 19.10 -15.43 14.88
C GLY A 193 17.59 -15.44 14.63
N HIS A 194 16.87 -14.38 14.99
CA HIS A 194 15.45 -14.21 14.72
C HIS A 194 15.21 -13.27 13.54
N VAL A 195 14.20 -13.57 12.73
CA VAL A 195 13.88 -12.79 11.53
C VAL A 195 12.77 -11.79 11.82
N ILE A 196 13.06 -10.53 11.52
CA ILE A 196 12.10 -9.43 11.45
C ILE A 196 11.87 -9.09 9.97
N THR A 197 10.64 -9.27 9.51
CA THR A 197 10.24 -8.91 8.14
C THR A 197 9.48 -7.58 8.13
N PHE A 198 9.72 -6.72 7.15
CA PHE A 198 8.97 -5.49 6.97
C PHE A 198 7.97 -5.65 5.82
N LYS A 199 6.68 -5.39 6.09
CA LYS A 199 5.62 -5.64 5.12
C LYS A 199 4.73 -4.42 4.90
N ASN A 200 4.63 -3.91 3.68
CA ASN A 200 3.66 -2.89 3.30
C ASN A 200 2.26 -3.51 3.09
N ALA A 201 1.60 -3.82 4.20
CA ALA A 201 0.22 -4.31 4.25
C ALA A 201 -0.44 -3.78 5.54
N PRO A 202 -1.78 -3.80 5.68
CA PRO A 202 -2.40 -3.64 6.98
C PRO A 202 -2.05 -4.84 7.88
N ILE A 203 -1.90 -4.60 9.19
CA ILE A 203 -1.67 -5.66 10.18
C ILE A 203 -2.84 -6.66 10.19
N PRO A 204 -2.60 -7.99 10.21
CA PRO A 204 -3.66 -8.99 10.29
C PRO A 204 -4.56 -8.79 11.51
N GLY A 205 -5.84 -9.10 11.35
CA GLY A 205 -6.87 -8.86 12.36
C GLY A 205 -7.42 -7.43 12.40
N SER A 206 -6.85 -6.50 11.63
CA SER A 206 -7.43 -5.17 11.43
C SER A 206 -8.48 -5.14 10.30
N THR A 207 -9.26 -4.06 10.23
CA THR A 207 -10.28 -3.87 9.18
C THR A 207 -9.67 -3.98 7.78
N GLY A 208 -10.25 -4.87 6.96
CA GLY A 208 -9.80 -5.11 5.59
C GLY A 208 -8.54 -5.97 5.47
N ALA A 209 -7.94 -6.40 6.57
CA ALA A 209 -6.78 -7.29 6.57
C ALA A 209 -7.20 -8.77 6.68
N PRO A 210 -6.31 -9.71 6.31
CA PRO A 210 -6.48 -11.13 6.63
C PRO A 210 -6.61 -11.36 8.14
N SER A 211 -7.16 -12.50 8.53
CA SER A 211 -7.15 -12.94 9.93
C SER A 211 -5.71 -13.16 10.43
N VAL A 212 -5.49 -12.95 11.73
CA VAL A 212 -4.22 -13.31 12.38
C VAL A 212 -3.98 -14.81 12.21
N PRO A 213 -2.82 -15.24 11.69
CA PRO A 213 -2.49 -16.66 11.55
C PRO A 213 -2.41 -17.38 12.91
N SER A 214 -2.74 -18.67 12.94
CA SER A 214 -2.62 -19.49 14.15
C SER A 214 -1.17 -19.52 14.66
N GLY A 215 -0.98 -19.39 15.97
CA GLY A 215 0.33 -19.32 16.61
C GLY A 215 0.97 -17.93 16.61
N TYR A 216 0.32 -16.93 16.02
CA TYR A 216 0.78 -15.55 16.02
C TYR A 216 -0.14 -14.64 16.85
N GLY A 217 0.42 -13.54 17.35
CA GLY A 217 -0.31 -12.46 17.98
C GLY A 217 0.10 -11.09 17.44
N ALA A 218 -0.87 -10.20 17.27
CA ALA A 218 -0.64 -8.81 16.87
C ALA A 218 -0.57 -7.88 18.09
N SER A 219 0.43 -6.98 18.11
CA SER A 219 0.56 -5.89 19.08
C SER A 219 1.03 -4.62 18.36
N GLY A 220 0.14 -3.62 18.26
CA GLY A 220 0.39 -2.47 17.39
C GLY A 220 0.53 -2.94 15.93
N ASN A 221 1.61 -2.55 15.26
CA ASN A 221 1.91 -3.02 13.90
C ASN A 221 2.92 -4.17 13.86
N VAL A 222 3.13 -4.86 14.97
CA VAL A 222 4.01 -6.03 15.07
C VAL A 222 3.17 -7.30 15.15
N LEU A 223 3.35 -8.21 14.21
CA LEU A 223 2.87 -9.58 14.29
C LEU A 223 4.03 -10.47 14.76
N THR A 224 3.89 -11.15 15.88
CA THR A 224 4.96 -11.99 16.45
C THR A 224 4.48 -13.42 16.67
N ASP A 225 5.40 -14.38 16.56
CA ASP A 225 5.18 -15.78 16.90
C ASP A 225 5.38 -16.09 18.40
N GLY A 226 5.74 -15.09 19.21
CA GLY A 226 6.07 -15.28 20.63
C GLY A 226 7.47 -15.85 20.90
N ALA A 227 8.23 -16.18 19.85
CA ALA A 227 9.56 -16.78 19.92
C ALA A 227 10.63 -15.89 19.27
N GLY A 228 10.39 -14.59 19.18
CA GLY A 228 11.33 -13.58 18.69
C GLY A 228 11.20 -13.24 17.20
N ASN A 229 10.63 -14.11 16.37
CA ASN A 229 10.36 -13.76 14.97
C ASN A 229 9.17 -12.79 14.88
N SER A 230 9.28 -11.82 13.98
CA SER A 230 8.28 -10.77 13.84
C SER A 230 8.08 -10.34 12.40
N THR A 231 6.88 -9.86 12.09
CA THR A 231 6.60 -9.04 10.91
C THR A 231 6.14 -7.66 11.36
N VAL A 232 6.86 -6.62 10.99
CA VAL A 232 6.45 -5.22 11.18
C VAL A 232 5.69 -4.76 9.95
N TYR A 233 4.42 -4.43 10.14
CA TYR A 233 3.55 -3.93 9.08
C TYR A 233 3.73 -2.41 8.95
N LEU A 234 4.12 -1.96 7.76
CA LEU A 234 4.52 -0.59 7.48
C LEU A 234 3.33 0.36 7.34
N GLN A 235 2.12 -0.15 7.09
CA GLN A 235 0.92 0.69 7.01
C GLN A 235 0.48 1.09 8.42
N GLY A 236 0.70 2.36 8.78
CA GLY A 236 0.56 2.87 10.14
C GLY A 236 1.71 2.50 11.07
N GLY A 237 2.72 1.78 10.56
CA GLY A 237 3.92 1.37 11.30
C GLY A 237 4.79 2.56 11.69
N THR A 238 5.36 2.48 12.88
CA THR A 238 6.26 3.49 13.44
C THR A 238 7.60 2.87 13.79
N ILE A 239 8.61 3.71 14.02
CA ILE A 239 9.91 3.21 14.48
C ILE A 239 9.83 2.45 15.81
N ASN A 240 8.87 2.80 16.67
CA ASN A 240 8.62 2.08 17.91
C ASN A 240 8.17 0.62 17.68
N ASP A 241 7.44 0.35 16.59
CA ASP A 241 7.09 -1.02 16.22
C ASP A 241 8.34 -1.81 15.80
N VAL A 242 9.28 -1.15 15.12
CA VAL A 242 10.59 -1.74 14.78
C VAL A 242 11.40 -2.05 16.04
N LEU A 243 11.48 -1.10 16.98
CA LEU A 243 12.21 -1.30 18.24
C LEU A 243 11.62 -2.41 19.09
N LYS A 244 10.27 -2.54 19.14
CA LYS A 244 9.61 -3.68 19.79
C LYS A 244 9.95 -5.01 19.14
N ALA A 245 10.00 -5.08 17.81
CA ALA A 245 10.39 -6.29 17.11
C ALA A 245 11.85 -6.67 17.39
N ILE A 246 12.76 -5.68 17.47
CA ILE A 246 14.16 -5.89 17.88
C ILE A 246 14.21 -6.38 19.33
N ASP A 247 13.51 -5.73 20.26
CA ASP A 247 13.49 -6.14 21.67
C ASP A 247 12.92 -7.56 21.86
N LEU A 248 11.96 -7.97 21.03
CA LEU A 248 11.46 -9.34 21.03
C LEU A 248 12.51 -10.34 20.55
N ALA A 249 13.26 -10.00 19.51
CA ALA A 249 14.33 -10.83 18.97
C ALA A 249 15.52 -10.95 19.93
N THR A 250 15.88 -9.88 20.65
CA THR A 250 16.95 -9.89 21.66
C THR A 250 16.50 -10.45 23.02
N GLY A 251 15.21 -10.73 23.19
CA GLY A 251 14.63 -11.20 24.45
C GLY A 251 14.51 -10.11 25.54
N VAL A 252 14.78 -8.84 25.21
CA VAL A 252 14.54 -7.68 26.08
C VAL A 252 13.06 -7.51 26.38
N GLN A 253 12.20 -7.80 25.40
CA GLN A 253 10.77 -7.98 25.57
C GLN A 253 10.38 -9.43 25.27
N THR A 254 9.31 -9.88 25.91
CA THR A 254 8.66 -11.17 25.66
C THR A 254 7.24 -10.92 25.18
N ALA A 255 6.69 -11.85 24.40
CA ALA A 255 5.32 -11.77 23.92
C ALA A 255 4.52 -12.98 24.41
N THR A 256 3.34 -12.72 24.99
CA THR A 256 2.31 -13.73 25.22
C THR A 256 1.30 -13.66 24.08
N VAL A 257 1.21 -14.72 23.28
CA VAL A 257 0.24 -14.85 22.18
C VAL A 257 -1.07 -15.41 22.73
N ASN A 258 -2.14 -14.64 22.61
CA ASN A 258 -3.47 -15.00 23.07
C ASN A 258 -4.26 -15.71 21.96
N ALA A 259 -5.21 -16.57 22.36
CA ALA A 259 -6.05 -17.32 21.42
C ALA A 259 -6.92 -16.44 20.50
N ASN A 260 -7.16 -15.17 20.88
CA ASN A 260 -7.87 -14.19 20.05
C ASN A 260 -6.96 -13.48 19.02
N GLY A 261 -5.71 -13.92 18.85
CA GLY A 261 -4.77 -13.35 17.90
C GLY A 261 -4.12 -12.03 18.35
N THR A 262 -4.27 -11.65 19.62
CA THR A 262 -3.53 -10.50 20.19
C THR A 262 -2.23 -10.96 20.83
N ALA A 263 -1.20 -10.13 20.79
CA ALA A 263 0.01 -10.32 21.57
C ALA A 263 0.06 -9.30 22.71
N THR A 264 0.47 -9.74 23.90
CA THR A 264 0.80 -8.83 25.01
C THR A 264 2.31 -8.82 25.18
N LEU A 265 2.92 -7.65 25.04
CA LEU A 265 4.37 -7.47 25.17
C LEU A 265 4.71 -7.04 26.59
N ALA A 266 5.76 -7.63 27.16
CA ALA A 266 6.28 -7.26 28.48
C ALA A 266 7.81 -7.21 28.46
N THR A 267 8.38 -6.15 29.04
CA THR A 267 9.82 -6.06 29.28
C THR A 267 10.26 -7.14 30.26
N ALA A 268 11.27 -7.92 29.88
CA ALA A 268 11.85 -8.92 30.76
C ALA A 268 12.48 -8.26 31.99
N THR A 269 12.43 -8.93 33.13
CA THR A 269 12.88 -8.38 34.40
C THR A 269 14.34 -7.94 34.33
N GLY A 270 14.62 -6.70 34.77
CA GLY A 270 15.96 -6.13 34.77
C GLY A 270 16.39 -5.50 33.45
N GLN A 271 15.58 -5.61 32.39
CA GLN A 271 15.90 -5.05 31.08
C GLN A 271 15.35 -3.64 30.89
N THR A 272 15.94 -2.92 29.94
CA THR A 272 15.43 -1.64 29.42
C THR A 272 15.18 -1.80 27.93
N ASN A 273 14.03 -1.34 27.44
CA ASN A 273 13.68 -1.44 26.02
C ASN A 273 14.57 -0.55 25.14
N SER A 274 14.68 -0.92 23.87
CA SER A 274 15.29 -0.07 22.84
C SER A 274 14.53 1.26 22.70
N SER A 275 15.24 2.33 22.34
CA SER A 275 14.66 3.68 22.25
C SER A 275 15.36 4.56 21.24
N ILE A 276 14.69 5.67 20.87
CA ILE A 276 15.32 6.82 20.21
C ILE A 276 15.25 7.98 21.19
N ASN A 277 16.40 8.59 21.48
CA ASN A 277 16.44 9.73 22.39
C ASN A 277 15.97 11.03 21.70
N ALA A 278 15.79 12.09 22.47
CA ALA A 278 15.37 13.41 21.94
C ALA A 278 16.34 14.02 20.93
N SER A 279 17.58 13.54 20.86
CA SER A 279 18.59 13.93 19.88
C SER A 279 18.60 13.06 18.61
N GLY A 280 17.64 12.13 18.49
CA GLY A 280 17.54 11.21 17.34
C GLY A 280 18.53 10.04 17.39
N GLN A 281 19.23 9.81 18.50
CA GLN A 281 20.16 8.68 18.62
C GLN A 281 19.40 7.39 18.89
N LEU A 282 19.66 6.38 18.06
CA LEU A 282 19.17 5.02 18.22
C LEU A 282 19.92 4.31 19.36
N LYS A 283 19.17 3.75 20.30
CA LYS A 283 19.68 2.88 21.36
C LYS A 283 19.01 1.52 21.22
N LEU A 284 19.82 0.50 20.92
CA LEU A 284 19.36 -0.88 20.88
C LEU A 284 19.76 -1.58 22.17
N SER A 285 18.80 -2.27 22.78
CA SER A 285 19.02 -3.07 23.97
C SER A 285 19.31 -4.51 23.57
N THR A 286 20.42 -5.03 24.08
CA THR A 286 20.92 -6.39 23.81
C THR A 286 20.62 -7.33 24.99
N GLY A 287 19.94 -6.80 26.01
CA GLY A 287 19.74 -7.47 27.26
C GLY A 287 21.03 -7.64 28.07
N VAL A 288 21.14 -8.75 28.81
CA VAL A 288 22.26 -9.02 29.74
C VAL A 288 23.15 -10.20 29.32
N ASN A 289 22.80 -10.93 28.25
CA ASN A 289 23.35 -12.27 28.02
C ASN A 289 24.15 -12.47 26.72
N ALA A 290 24.22 -11.50 25.80
CA ALA A 290 25.04 -11.63 24.58
C ALA A 290 25.38 -10.27 23.94
N ASP A 291 26.41 -10.29 23.09
CA ASP A 291 26.64 -9.25 22.10
C ASP A 291 25.51 -9.26 21.07
N LEU A 292 25.12 -8.09 20.59
CA LEU A 292 24.11 -7.95 19.55
C LEU A 292 24.67 -8.38 18.20
N SER A 293 23.95 -9.23 17.48
CA SER A 293 24.21 -9.53 16.08
C SER A 293 23.05 -9.06 15.21
N VAL A 294 23.34 -8.17 14.26
CA VAL A 294 22.36 -7.70 13.28
C VAL A 294 22.88 -7.86 11.86
N THR A 295 22.09 -8.55 11.04
CA THR A 295 22.24 -8.52 9.58
C THR A 295 20.90 -8.16 8.95
N GLY A 296 20.87 -7.90 7.64
CA GLY A 296 19.62 -7.56 6.98
C GLY A 296 19.71 -7.58 5.46
N THR A 297 18.54 -7.54 4.82
CA THR A 297 18.38 -7.42 3.37
C THR A 297 17.54 -6.20 3.02
N GLY A 298 17.56 -5.81 1.74
CA GLY A 298 16.90 -4.58 1.29
C GLY A 298 17.57 -3.35 1.88
N ASN A 299 16.80 -2.45 2.46
CA ASN A 299 17.32 -1.19 3.00
C ASN A 299 17.19 -1.06 4.53
N ALA A 300 16.81 -2.12 5.26
CA ALA A 300 16.51 -2.03 6.69
C ALA A 300 17.71 -1.54 7.54
N LEU A 301 18.91 -2.07 7.31
CA LEU A 301 20.14 -1.63 8.01
C LEU A 301 20.46 -0.15 7.74
N ASN A 302 20.37 0.27 6.48
CA ASN A 302 20.59 1.67 6.09
C ASN A 302 19.54 2.59 6.73
N ALA A 303 18.28 2.16 6.75
CA ALA A 303 17.19 2.93 7.35
C ALA A 303 17.34 3.10 8.87
N LEU A 304 18.00 2.16 9.54
CA LEU A 304 18.33 2.23 10.96
C LEU A 304 19.68 2.93 11.24
N GLY A 305 20.42 3.35 10.20
CA GLY A 305 21.76 3.91 10.35
C GLY A 305 22.81 2.90 10.83
N LEU A 306 22.52 1.61 10.70
CA LEU A 306 23.41 0.50 11.09
C LEU A 306 24.25 -0.01 9.91
N ALA A 307 23.94 0.42 8.69
CA ALA A 307 24.80 0.14 7.55
C ALA A 307 26.13 0.88 7.71
N GLY A 308 27.25 0.15 7.65
CA GLY A 308 28.57 0.74 7.50
C GLY A 308 28.65 1.55 6.19
N ASN A 309 29.79 2.23 5.99
CA ASN A 309 30.07 3.17 4.89
C ASN A 309 29.86 2.56 3.49
N THR A 310 29.83 1.24 3.37
CA THR A 310 29.67 0.47 2.14
C THR A 310 28.23 -0.03 1.89
N GLY A 311 27.28 0.24 2.80
CA GLY A 311 25.86 -0.10 2.64
C GLY A 311 25.48 -1.57 2.88
N THR A 312 26.45 -2.44 3.23
CA THR A 312 26.25 -3.90 3.34
C THR A 312 26.82 -4.53 4.62
N ALA A 313 27.00 -3.75 5.70
CA ALA A 313 27.69 -4.26 6.89
C ALA A 313 26.81 -5.19 7.74
N THR A 314 27.38 -6.29 8.18
CA THR A 314 26.96 -7.02 9.39
C THR A 314 27.40 -6.22 10.61
N ALA A 315 26.50 -5.94 11.56
CA ALA A 315 26.80 -5.28 12.82
C ALA A 315 26.80 -6.30 13.97
#